data_AF-A0ABD3WFV2-F1
#
_entry.id   AF-A0ABD3WFV2-F1
#
_cell.length_a   1.000
_cell.length_b   1.000
_cell.length_c   1.000
_cell.angle_alpha   90.00
_cell.angle_beta   90.00
_cell.angle_gamma   90.00
#
_symmetry.space_group_name_H-M   'P 1'
#
loop_
_entity.id
_entity.type
_entity.pdbx_description
1 polymer ?
#
loop_
_entity_poly.entity_id
_entity_poly.type
_entity_poly.pdbx_seq_one_letter_code
_entity_poly.pdbx_strand_id
1 'polypeptide(L)'
;MEMFRTVGTLQAVSKDEHWYEWAVLDYRMCLYFFQYLNFDRLGKERFQQVAINNMIDVIRAEPKIPHRETGLNLVGYSFMREEQLRNSFTCFFISLKIRPHNNAAKFFLAILFRKVNCTRGKVTKTD
;
A
#
# COMPACT_ATOMS: atom_id res chain seq x y z
N MET A 1 31.99 17.04 -13.38
CA MET A 1 31.25 15.90 -12.82
C MET A 1 29.99 16.48 -12.19
N GLU A 2 28.97 16.72 -13.02
CA GLU A 2 27.64 17.17 -12.60
C GLU A 2 26.76 15.92 -12.43
N MET A 3 26.32 15.62 -11.21
CA MET A 3 25.25 14.67 -10.97
C MET A 3 24.02 15.45 -10.55
N PHE A 4 22.89 15.12 -11.17
CA PHE A 4 21.56 15.73 -11.02
C PHE A 4 21.37 17.08 -11.71
N ARG A 5 21.20 17.03 -13.04
CA ARG A 5 20.40 18.03 -13.72
C ARG A 5 18.99 17.99 -13.13
N THR A 6 18.65 19.08 -12.45
CA THR A 6 17.28 19.50 -12.15
C THR A 6 16.42 19.25 -13.38
N VAL A 7 15.37 18.44 -13.21
CA VAL A 7 14.35 18.25 -14.23
C VAL A 7 13.67 19.61 -14.43
N GLY A 8 14.14 20.34 -15.45
CA GLY A 8 13.51 21.50 -16.05
C GLY A 8 13.19 22.66 -15.11
N THR A 9 13.87 23.78 -15.30
CA THR A 9 13.23 25.09 -15.14
C THR A 9 11.80 25.04 -15.70
N LEU A 10 10.80 25.06 -14.82
CA LEU A 10 9.39 25.15 -15.14
C LEU A 10 9.14 26.44 -15.93
N GLN A 11 9.20 26.36 -17.25
CA GLN A 11 8.43 27.27 -18.10
C GLN A 11 6.97 27.02 -17.74
N ALA A 12 6.21 28.08 -17.50
CA ALA A 12 4.83 28.06 -17.01
C ALA A 12 4.02 26.94 -17.67
N VAL A 13 3.90 25.83 -16.94
CA VAL A 13 3.23 24.62 -17.38
C VAL A 13 1.74 24.92 -17.41
N SER A 14 1.08 24.60 -18.52
CA SER A 14 -0.35 24.82 -18.69
C SER A 14 -1.12 24.08 -17.58
N LYS A 15 -2.31 24.59 -17.23
CA LYS A 15 -3.19 24.01 -16.20
C LYS A 15 -3.59 22.53 -16.43
N ASP A 16 -3.23 21.94 -17.57
CA ASP A 16 -3.63 20.60 -17.98
C ASP A 16 -2.56 19.51 -17.71
N GLU A 17 -1.37 19.87 -17.20
CA GLU A 17 -0.28 18.91 -16.92
C GLU A 17 -0.19 18.46 -15.44
N HIS A 18 -1.29 18.52 -14.69
CA HIS A 18 -1.34 18.06 -13.30
C HIS A 18 -1.32 16.54 -13.12
N TRP A 19 -1.31 15.75 -14.19
CA TRP A 19 -1.29 14.28 -14.08
C TRP A 19 -0.06 13.75 -13.34
N TYR A 20 1.07 14.46 -13.40
CA TYR A 20 2.30 14.08 -12.70
C TYR A 20 2.20 14.27 -11.18
N GLU A 21 1.58 15.36 -10.71
CA GLU A 21 1.33 15.60 -9.29
C GLU A 21 0.29 14.60 -8.72
N TRP A 22 -0.55 14.05 -9.61
CA TRP A 22 -1.59 13.06 -9.33
C TRP A 22 -1.19 11.62 -9.70
N ALA A 23 0.11 11.33 -9.81
CA ALA A 23 0.57 9.96 -10.00
C ALA A 23 1.63 9.52 -8.99
N VAL A 24 2.18 10.45 -8.20
CA VAL A 24 3.34 10.18 -7.35
C VAL A 24 2.87 9.83 -5.94
N LEU A 25 2.98 8.55 -5.61
CA LEU A 25 2.92 8.09 -4.23
C LEU A 25 4.10 8.71 -3.45
N ASP A 26 3.83 9.10 -2.20
CA ASP A 26 4.88 9.60 -1.30
C ASP A 26 6.07 8.63 -1.22
N TYR A 27 7.28 9.17 -1.40
CA TYR A 27 8.50 8.37 -1.47
C TYR A 27 8.76 7.57 -0.18
N ARG A 28 8.32 8.04 0.99
CA ARG A 28 8.45 7.33 2.26
C ARG A 28 7.62 6.06 2.25
N MET A 29 6.42 6.10 1.67
CA MET A 29 5.59 4.90 1.49
C MET A 29 6.30 3.86 0.63
N CYS A 30 6.87 4.27 -0.51
CA CYS A 30 7.65 3.38 -1.36
C CYS A 30 8.86 2.80 -0.64
N LEU A 31 9.62 3.65 0.07
CA LEU A 31 10.81 3.26 0.81
C LEU A 31 10.49 2.18 1.86
N TYR A 32 9.50 2.43 2.71
CA TYR A 32 9.11 1.48 3.75
C TYR A 32 8.51 0.19 3.17
N PHE A 33 7.80 0.28 2.05
CA PHE A 33 7.32 -0.93 1.36
C PHE A 33 8.47 -1.77 0.80
N PHE A 34 9.50 -1.16 0.21
CA PHE A 34 10.68 -1.91 -0.23
C PHE A 34 11.47 -2.49 0.94
N GLN A 35 11.56 -1.78 2.06
CA GLN A 35 12.13 -2.33 3.29
C GLN A 35 11.36 -3.58 3.75
N TYR A 36 10.02 -3.51 3.76
CA TYR A 36 9.18 -4.67 4.07
C TYR A 36 9.50 -5.87 3.17
N LEU A 37 9.51 -5.69 1.84
CA LEU A 37 9.82 -6.77 0.88
C LEU A 37 11.22 -7.36 1.06
N ASN A 38 12.20 -6.52 1.40
CA ASN A 38 13.56 -6.99 1.67
C ASN A 38 13.64 -7.77 3.00
N PHE A 39 12.96 -7.31 4.04
CA PHE A 39 12.92 -8.01 5.32
C PHE A 39 12.13 -9.32 5.26
N ASP A 40 11.10 -9.41 4.41
CA ASP A 40 10.39 -10.66 4.06
C ASP A 40 11.38 -11.68 3.48
N ARG A 41 12.11 -11.28 2.43
CA ARG A 41 13.12 -12.15 1.80
C ARG A 41 14.25 -12.59 2.73
N LEU A 42 14.60 -11.77 3.71
CA LEU A 42 15.66 -12.06 4.68
C LEU A 42 15.15 -12.81 5.93
N GLY A 43 13.85 -13.13 6.03
CA GLY A 43 13.26 -13.77 7.20
C GLY A 43 13.34 -12.91 8.47
N LYS A 44 13.30 -11.57 8.31
CA LYS A 44 13.47 -10.59 9.38
C LYS A 44 12.12 -10.05 9.88
N GLU A 45 11.26 -10.92 10.40
CA GLU A 45 9.87 -10.61 10.80
C GLU A 45 9.72 -9.35 11.67
N ARG A 46 10.57 -9.19 12.70
CA ARG A 46 10.57 -7.98 13.54
C ARG A 46 10.71 -6.70 12.71
N PHE A 47 11.59 -6.70 11.72
CA PHE A 47 11.85 -5.54 10.88
C PHE A 47 10.77 -5.35 9.81
N GLN A 48 10.10 -6.41 9.37
CA GLN A 48 8.91 -6.31 8.53
C GLN A 48 7.81 -5.52 9.26
N GLN A 49 7.55 -5.84 10.53
CA GLN A 49 6.52 -5.13 11.30
C GLN A 49 6.89 -3.66 11.55
N VAL A 50 8.18 -3.34 11.75
CA VAL A 50 8.65 -1.96 11.82
C VAL A 50 8.36 -1.21 10.51
N ALA A 51 8.65 -1.81 9.37
CA ALA A 51 8.37 -1.21 8.06
C ALA A 51 6.86 -0.98 7.83
N ILE A 52 6.01 -1.93 8.24
CA ILE A 52 4.55 -1.78 8.20
C ILE A 52 4.09 -0.61 9.08
N ASN A 53 4.60 -0.51 10.30
CA ASN A 53 4.26 0.57 11.22
C ASN A 53 4.68 1.93 10.66
N ASN A 54 5.87 2.03 10.08
CA ASN A 54 6.34 3.27 9.45
C ASN A 54 5.42 3.73 8.31
N MET A 55 4.92 2.80 7.48
CA MET A 55 3.92 3.13 6.45
C MET A 55 2.61 3.63 7.04
N ILE A 56 2.14 3.02 8.14
CA ILE A 56 0.93 3.44 8.84
C ILE A 56 1.10 4.85 9.41
N ASP A 57 2.27 5.15 9.98
CA ASP A 57 2.56 6.45 10.57
C ASP A 57 2.58 7.56 9.52
N VAL A 58 3.11 7.29 8.31
CA VAL A 58 3.01 8.22 7.18
C VAL A 58 1.55 8.52 6.83
N ILE A 59 0.70 7.49 6.72
CA ILE A 59 -0.73 7.63 6.39
C ILE A 59 -1.50 8.38 7.50
N ARG A 60 -1.06 8.28 8.75
CA ARG A 60 -1.67 8.93 9.91
C ARG A 60 -1.23 10.38 10.07
N ALA A 61 0.06 10.65 9.89
CA ALA A 61 0.64 11.98 10.03
C ALA A 61 0.10 12.95 8.97
N GLU A 62 -0.20 12.45 7.77
CA GLU A 62 -0.60 13.28 6.64
C GLU A 62 -1.92 12.79 6.01
N PRO A 63 -3.08 13.24 6.54
CA PRO A 63 -4.39 12.80 6.05
C PRO A 63 -4.67 13.14 4.57
N LYS A 64 -3.98 14.15 4.03
CA LYS A 64 -4.08 14.61 2.64
C LYS A 64 -2.90 14.18 1.77
N ILE A 65 -2.17 13.14 2.17
CA ILE A 65 -1.08 12.60 1.36
C ILE A 65 -1.60 12.22 -0.04
N PRO A 66 -0.91 12.62 -1.11
CA PRO A 66 -1.26 12.20 -2.47
C PRO A 66 -1.31 10.67 -2.57
N HIS A 67 -2.29 10.17 -3.32
CA HIS A 67 -2.49 8.72 -3.51
C HIS A 67 -2.59 7.90 -2.23
N ARG A 68 -3.22 8.45 -1.20
CA ARG A 68 -3.46 7.76 0.08
C ARG A 68 -4.08 6.39 -0.09
N GLU A 69 -4.98 6.21 -1.07
CA GLU A 69 -5.58 4.91 -1.42
C GLU A 69 -4.54 3.88 -1.87
N THR A 70 -3.51 4.32 -2.60
CA THR A 70 -2.40 3.47 -3.04
C THR A 70 -1.52 3.10 -1.86
N GLY A 71 -1.21 4.05 -0.98
CA GLY A 71 -0.52 3.75 0.28
C GLY A 71 -1.26 2.74 1.15
N LEU A 72 -2.58 2.88 1.28
CA LEU A 72 -3.44 1.91 1.97
C LEU A 72 -3.42 0.53 1.30
N ASN A 73 -3.36 0.45 -0.03
CA ASN A 73 -3.20 -0.82 -0.73
C ASN A 73 -1.88 -1.51 -0.37
N LEU A 74 -0.77 -0.78 -0.26
CA LEU A 74 0.53 -1.33 0.11
C LEU A 74 0.53 -1.86 1.55
N VAL A 75 -0.03 -1.10 2.50
CA VAL A 75 -0.18 -1.55 3.89
C VAL A 75 -1.10 -2.77 3.96
N GLY A 76 -2.23 -2.73 3.25
CA GLY A 76 -3.18 -3.85 3.20
C GLY A 76 -2.57 -5.12 2.62
N TYR A 77 -1.74 -5.00 1.58
CA TYR A 77 -0.99 -6.12 1.00
C TYR A 77 -0.02 -6.71 2.02
N SER A 78 0.74 -5.85 2.71
CA SER A 78 1.71 -6.29 3.73
C SER A 78 0.99 -7.03 4.86
N PHE A 79 -0.12 -6.51 5.37
CA PHE A 79 -0.95 -7.25 6.34
C PHE A 79 -1.51 -8.57 5.81
N MET A 80 -1.86 -8.65 4.53
CA MET A 80 -2.37 -9.90 3.93
C MET A 80 -1.31 -10.99 3.86
N ARG A 81 -0.05 -10.59 3.67
CA ARG A 81 1.12 -11.47 3.66
C ARG A 81 1.44 -11.98 5.07
N GLU A 82 1.34 -11.11 6.08
CA GLU A 82 1.48 -11.44 7.51
C GLU A 82 0.24 -12.15 8.11
N GLU A 83 -0.69 -12.62 7.27
CA GLU A 83 -1.95 -13.26 7.70
C GLU A 83 -2.85 -12.42 8.63
N GLN A 84 -2.61 -11.11 8.72
CA GLN A 84 -3.43 -10.16 9.47
C GLN A 84 -4.66 -9.75 8.64
N LEU A 85 -5.52 -10.73 8.34
CA LEU A 85 -6.61 -10.58 7.36
C LEU A 85 -7.58 -9.45 7.68
N ARG A 86 -7.88 -9.21 8.96
CA ARG A 86 -8.78 -8.11 9.38
C ARG A 86 -8.18 -6.74 9.07
N ASN A 87 -6.90 -6.54 9.39
CA ASN A 87 -6.20 -5.27 9.13
C ASN A 87 -6.09 -5.03 7.62
N SER A 88 -5.77 -6.10 6.87
CA SER A 88 -5.74 -6.08 5.41
C SER A 88 -7.08 -5.65 4.80
N PHE A 89 -8.19 -6.26 5.24
CA PHE A 89 -9.54 -5.88 4.81
C PHE A 89 -9.81 -4.40 5.04
N THR A 90 -9.54 -3.91 6.26
CA THR A 90 -9.76 -2.51 6.61
C THR A 90 -9.00 -1.57 5.67
N CYS A 91 -7.73 -1.86 5.38
CA CYS A 91 -6.93 -1.05 4.47
C CYS A 91 -7.53 -0.99 3.05
N PHE A 92 -7.84 -2.14 2.45
CA PHE A 92 -8.43 -2.16 1.09
C PHE A 92 -9.82 -1.53 1.03
N PHE A 93 -10.62 -1.73 2.08
CA PHE A 93 -11.95 -1.13 2.17
C PHE A 93 -11.88 0.40 2.28
N ILE A 94 -10.96 0.95 3.07
CA ILE A 94 -10.73 2.40 3.14
C ILE A 94 -10.21 2.91 1.78
N SER A 95 -9.31 2.18 1.12
CA SER A 95 -8.84 2.51 -0.23
C SER A 95 -9.99 2.61 -1.25
N LEU A 96 -10.96 1.68 -1.23
CA LEU A 96 -12.18 1.77 -2.06
C LEU A 96 -13.10 2.93 -1.68
N LYS A 97 -13.20 3.29 -0.39
CA LYS A 97 -13.96 4.47 0.02
C LYS A 97 -13.36 5.77 -0.53
N ILE A 98 -12.03 5.86 -0.63
CA ILE A 98 -11.34 7.00 -1.23
C ILE A 98 -11.51 6.99 -2.74
N ARG A 99 -11.30 5.83 -3.39
CA ARG A 99 -11.39 5.67 -4.84
C ARG A 99 -12.20 4.40 -5.19
N PRO A 100 -13.51 4.53 -5.46
CA PRO A 100 -14.39 3.39 -5.74
C PRO A 100 -13.99 2.53 -6.95
N HIS A 101 -13.23 3.11 -7.89
CA HIS A 101 -12.70 2.43 -9.07
C HIS A 101 -11.24 1.95 -8.90
N ASN A 102 -10.74 1.83 -7.67
CA ASN A 102 -9.40 1.30 -7.42
C ASN A 102 -9.35 -0.21 -7.70
N ASN A 103 -8.87 -0.58 -8.89
CA ASN A 103 -8.80 -1.97 -9.34
C ASN A 103 -7.93 -2.85 -8.45
N ALA A 104 -6.82 -2.32 -7.91
CA ALA A 104 -5.95 -3.06 -7.02
C ALA A 104 -6.66 -3.44 -5.71
N ALA A 105 -7.40 -2.52 -5.11
CA ALA A 105 -8.16 -2.79 -3.89
C ALA A 105 -9.26 -3.85 -4.11
N LYS A 106 -9.98 -3.77 -5.24
CA LYS A 106 -10.98 -4.80 -5.62
C LYS A 106 -10.34 -6.17 -5.79
N PHE A 107 -9.23 -6.23 -6.51
CA PHE A 107 -8.47 -7.45 -6.75
C PHE A 107 -8.00 -8.08 -5.43
N PHE A 108 -7.41 -7.31 -4.53
CA PHE A 108 -6.93 -7.85 -3.26
C PHE A 108 -8.07 -8.26 -2.31
N LEU A 109 -9.19 -7.54 -2.28
CA LEU A 109 -10.36 -8.00 -1.53
C LEU A 109 -10.90 -9.33 -2.05
N ALA A 110 -10.94 -9.52 -3.38
CA ALA A 110 -11.34 -10.80 -3.97
C ALA A 110 -10.41 -11.95 -3.53
N ILE A 111 -9.09 -11.72 -3.49
CA ILE A 111 -8.12 -12.69 -2.95
C ILE A 111 -8.37 -12.95 -1.47
N LEU A 112 -8.59 -11.90 -0.69
CA LEU A 112 -8.81 -11.99 0.75
C LEU A 112 -10.06 -12.83 1.09
N PHE A 113 -11.17 -12.61 0.39
CA PHE A 113 -12.39 -13.40 0.57
C PHE A 113 -12.19 -14.87 0.21
N ARG A 114 -11.43 -15.16 -0.85
CA ARG A 114 -11.07 -16.56 -1.18
C ARG A 114 -10.26 -17.19 -0.05
N LYS A 115 -9.26 -16.49 0.50
CA LYS A 115 -8.47 -16.98 1.65
C LYS A 115 -9.35 -17.29 2.87
N VAL A 116 -10.25 -16.37 3.25
CA VAL A 116 -11.16 -16.55 4.40
C VAL A 116 -12.12 -17.73 4.21
N ASN A 117 -12.63 -17.94 3.00
CA ASN A 117 -13.51 -19.07 2.72
C ASN A 117 -12.77 -20.42 2.76
N CYS A 118 -11.51 -20.45 2.28
CA CYS A 118 -10.68 -21.65 2.37
C CYS A 118 -10.31 -22.03 3.81
N THR A 119 -10.08 -21.06 4.72
CA THR A 119 -9.79 -21.38 6.12
C THR A 119 -11.02 -21.92 6.85
N ARG A 120 -12.22 -21.37 6.58
CA ARG A 120 -13.48 -21.88 7.16
C ARG A 120 -13.80 -23.31 6.73
N GLY A 121 -13.58 -23.67 5.46
CA GLY A 121 -13.83 -25.03 4.95
C GLY A 121 -12.88 -26.12 5.48
N LYS A 122 -11.75 -25.74 6.09
CA LYS A 122 -10.83 -26.68 6.77
C LYS A 122 -11.26 -27.01 8.20
N VAL A 123 -11.97 -26.10 8.87
CA VAL A 123 -12.42 -26.29 10.27
C VAL A 123 -13.65 -27.21 10.35
N THR A 124 -14.44 -27.30 9.27
CA THR A 124 -15.68 -28.09 9.24
C THR A 124 -15.51 -29.54 8.75
N LYS A 125 -14.28 -30.05 8.67
CA LYS A 125 -13.99 -31.43 8.19
C LYS A 125 -13.38 -32.35 9.26
N THR A 126 -13.47 -31.96 10.52
CA THR A 126 -13.15 -32.81 11.68
C THR A 126 -14.42 -33.01 12.46
N ASP A 127 -15.23 -34.00 12.05
CA ASP A 127 -16.22 -34.72 12.86
C ASP A 127 -16.49 -36.07 12.18
#